data_AF-A0A7S2GCC0-F1
#
_entry.id   AF-A0A7S2GCC0-F1
#
_cell.length_a   1.000
_cell.length_b   1.000
_cell.length_c   1.000
_cell.angle_alpha   90.00
_cell.angle_beta   90.00
_cell.angle_gamma   90.00
#
_symmetry.space_group_name_H-M   'P 1'
#
loop_
_entity.id
_entity.type
_entity.pdbx_description
1 polymer ?
#
loop_
_entity_poly.entity_id
_entity_poly.type
_entity_poly.pdbx_seq_one_letter_code
_entity_poly.pdbx_strand_id
1 'polypeptide(L)'
;YEDLPVPEPLAASGGGADNAGGPANDTELLNLVGEYLVRCIMSKQWSLREAAIIKMKLMLPDLCTDPGAGSILQPLANVLRGGIEDKIAQVFLSTLGLLDAACKEFEAARLNTHMVNKQLEPTATVLVLKLGENQPRVREAAIDSLLNLAHCEAVGLDFVVRSVTKKLPKKQTGNRIWRPLATRLQLLKDLLLQFGVTGATSTNTIMTFINSNEATSHTFQEVRDAARELTVALHQIVGADVEPYLEPLRLKQREEYDQAFAEA
;
A
#
# COMPACT_ATOMS: atom_id res chain seq x y z
N TYR A 1 29.14 -2.85 9.81
CA TYR A 1 28.43 -4.10 10.15
C TYR A 1 29.10 -4.85 11.33
N GLU A 2 30.24 -4.39 11.87
CA GLU A 2 31.00 -5.14 12.90
C GLU A 2 30.49 -4.98 14.36
N ASP A 3 29.55 -4.06 14.63
CA ASP A 3 29.07 -3.77 16.01
C ASP A 3 27.61 -4.18 16.29
N LEU A 4 26.95 -4.88 15.36
CA LEU A 4 25.57 -5.31 15.60
C LEU A 4 25.55 -6.58 16.46
N PRO A 5 24.69 -6.65 17.49
CA PRO A 5 24.57 -7.83 18.33
C PRO A 5 24.17 -9.06 17.51
N VAL A 6 24.61 -10.23 17.95
CA VAL A 6 24.24 -11.49 17.29
C VAL A 6 22.73 -11.70 17.44
N PRO A 7 21.97 -11.89 16.34
CA PRO A 7 20.53 -12.10 16.41
C PRO A 7 20.22 -13.42 17.14
N GLU A 8 19.06 -13.53 17.75
CA GLU A 8 18.58 -14.79 18.33
C GLU A 8 18.50 -15.92 17.28
N PRO A 9 18.58 -17.20 17.70
CA PRO A 9 18.32 -18.33 16.81
C PRO A 9 16.90 -18.29 16.23
N LEU A 10 16.71 -18.86 15.03
CA LEU A 10 15.38 -19.09 14.50
C LEU A 10 14.63 -20.04 15.45
N ALA A 11 13.39 -19.71 15.79
CA ALA A 11 12.57 -20.57 16.63
C ALA A 11 12.37 -21.93 15.94
N ALA A 12 12.68 -23.03 16.62
CA ALA A 12 12.27 -24.35 16.18
C ALA A 12 10.74 -24.38 16.10
N SER A 13 10.18 -24.85 14.98
CA SER A 13 8.73 -24.88 14.71
C SER A 13 7.95 -25.46 15.88
N GLY A 14 7.33 -24.60 16.69
CA GLY A 14 6.56 -24.98 17.85
C GLY A 14 5.51 -23.92 18.18
N GLY A 15 4.31 -24.06 17.61
CA GLY A 15 3.11 -23.36 18.09
C GLY A 15 2.09 -22.96 17.02
N GLY A 16 1.03 -23.77 16.89
CA GLY A 16 -0.29 -23.33 16.43
C GLY A 16 -0.52 -23.26 14.92
N ALA A 17 -1.59 -23.93 14.46
CA ALA A 17 -2.04 -24.01 13.07
C ALA A 17 -2.49 -22.68 12.42
N ASP A 18 -2.29 -21.53 13.09
CA ASP A 18 -2.79 -20.23 12.65
C ASP A 18 -1.69 -19.29 12.09
N ASN A 19 -0.42 -19.70 12.13
CA ASN A 19 0.72 -18.96 11.55
C ASN A 19 1.43 -19.74 10.44
N ALA A 20 0.66 -20.16 9.43
CA ALA A 20 1.25 -20.69 8.20
C ALA A 20 1.84 -19.52 7.37
N GLY A 21 3.15 -19.25 7.52
CA GLY A 21 3.88 -18.34 6.62
C GLY A 21 4.91 -17.38 7.24
N GLY A 22 5.42 -17.64 8.45
CA GLY A 22 6.58 -16.88 8.96
C GLY A 22 7.88 -17.32 8.25
N PRO A 23 8.82 -16.41 7.93
CA PRO A 23 9.99 -16.74 7.12
C PRO A 23 11.06 -17.59 7.83
N ALA A 24 10.83 -17.99 9.09
CA ALA A 24 11.64 -18.98 9.78
C ALA A 24 11.59 -20.38 9.13
N ASN A 25 10.55 -20.67 8.33
CA ASN A 25 10.45 -21.88 7.50
C ASN A 25 10.70 -21.61 6.01
N ASP A 26 11.12 -20.39 5.64
CA ASP A 26 11.27 -19.98 4.24
C ASP A 26 12.66 -20.41 3.76
N THR A 27 12.75 -21.69 3.39
CA THR A 27 13.96 -22.33 2.85
C THR A 27 14.49 -21.59 1.63
N GLU A 28 13.62 -20.98 0.84
CA GLU A 28 14.00 -20.14 -0.30
C GLU A 28 14.75 -18.89 0.17
N LEU A 29 14.20 -18.16 1.15
CA LEU A 29 14.88 -16.98 1.70
C LEU A 29 16.22 -17.35 2.37
N LEU A 30 16.27 -18.46 3.10
CA LEU A 30 17.51 -18.97 3.70
C LEU A 30 18.59 -19.25 2.65
N ASN A 31 18.22 -19.86 1.53
CA ASN A 31 19.15 -20.14 0.43
C ASN A 31 19.62 -18.88 -0.28
N LEU A 32 18.77 -17.84 -0.37
CA LEU A 32 19.08 -16.60 -1.05
C LEU A 32 20.02 -15.68 -0.27
N VAL A 33 19.77 -15.51 1.03
CA VAL A 33 20.47 -14.48 1.83
C VAL A 33 21.25 -15.03 3.03
N GLY A 34 21.16 -16.33 3.27
CA GLY A 34 21.83 -17.01 4.37
C GLY A 34 21.16 -16.83 5.73
N GLU A 35 21.47 -17.74 6.65
CA GLU A 35 20.83 -17.83 7.96
C GLU A 35 20.94 -16.55 8.78
N TYR A 36 22.12 -15.91 8.78
CA TYR A 36 22.36 -14.70 9.57
C TYR A 36 21.38 -13.58 9.19
N LEU A 37 21.17 -13.33 7.88
CA LEU A 37 20.27 -12.26 7.45
C LEU A 37 18.82 -12.59 7.81
N VAL A 38 18.38 -13.84 7.62
CA VAL A 38 17.03 -14.29 8.00
C VAL A 38 16.78 -14.10 9.50
N ARG A 39 17.76 -14.43 10.35
CA ARG A 39 17.68 -14.19 11.80
C ARG A 39 17.56 -12.72 12.14
N CYS A 40 18.31 -11.85 11.46
CA CYS A 40 18.18 -10.42 11.65
C CYS A 40 16.79 -9.89 11.22
N ILE A 41 16.24 -10.34 10.08
CA ILE A 41 14.89 -9.99 9.63
C ILE A 41 13.83 -10.40 10.68
N MET A 42 14.02 -11.55 11.34
CA MET A 42 13.12 -12.08 12.36
C MET A 42 13.39 -11.62 13.79
N SER A 43 14.44 -10.82 14.01
CA SER A 43 14.87 -10.49 15.37
C SER A 43 13.83 -9.64 16.10
N LYS A 44 13.69 -9.86 17.40
CA LYS A 44 12.97 -8.98 18.32
C LYS A 44 13.60 -7.59 18.39
N GLN A 45 14.89 -7.47 18.09
CA GLN A 45 15.60 -6.19 18.03
C GLN A 45 15.32 -5.48 16.69
N TRP A 46 14.64 -4.35 16.76
CA TRP A 46 14.20 -3.62 15.56
C TRP A 46 15.37 -3.09 14.72
N SER A 47 16.48 -2.73 15.35
CA SER A 47 17.69 -2.26 14.66
C SER A 47 18.33 -3.35 13.81
N LEU A 48 18.25 -4.62 14.24
CA LEU A 48 18.70 -5.76 13.43
C LEU A 48 17.77 -5.99 12.23
N ARG A 49 16.45 -5.86 12.42
CA ARG A 49 15.48 -5.96 11.32
C ARG A 49 15.72 -4.86 10.29
N GLU A 50 15.87 -3.61 10.73
CA GLU A 50 16.18 -2.48 9.84
C GLU A 50 17.49 -2.71 9.08
N ALA A 51 18.57 -3.07 9.78
CA ALA A 51 19.86 -3.32 9.16
C ALA A 51 19.80 -4.45 8.12
N ALA A 52 18.98 -5.48 8.36
CA ALA A 52 18.78 -6.56 7.41
C ALA A 52 18.02 -6.12 6.16
N ILE A 53 16.99 -5.29 6.31
CA ILE A 53 16.24 -4.71 5.18
C ILE A 53 17.15 -3.82 4.33
N ILE A 54 17.97 -2.97 4.96
CA ILE A 54 18.97 -2.16 4.27
C ILE A 54 19.98 -3.04 3.54
N LYS A 55 20.47 -4.11 4.18
CA LYS A 55 21.40 -5.05 3.56
C LYS A 55 20.76 -5.76 2.36
N MET A 56 19.51 -6.21 2.48
CA MET A 56 18.79 -6.86 1.39
C MET A 56 18.61 -5.91 0.20
N LYS A 57 18.32 -4.64 0.45
CA LYS A 57 18.28 -3.61 -0.60
C LYS A 57 19.61 -3.48 -1.34
N LEU A 58 20.74 -3.51 -0.63
CA LEU A 58 22.07 -3.45 -1.23
C LEU A 58 22.42 -4.69 -2.05
N MET A 59 21.90 -5.87 -1.67
CA MET A 59 22.11 -7.14 -2.38
C MET A 59 21.16 -7.34 -3.56
N LEU A 60 20.13 -6.50 -3.68
CA LEU A 60 19.03 -6.71 -4.60
C LEU A 60 19.45 -6.81 -6.08
N PRO A 61 20.37 -5.98 -6.61
CA PRO A 61 20.82 -6.10 -8.00
C PRO A 61 21.47 -7.46 -8.30
N ASP A 62 22.29 -7.97 -7.37
CA ASP A 62 22.95 -9.27 -7.51
C ASP A 62 21.92 -10.40 -7.49
N LEU A 63 20.99 -10.35 -6.52
CA LEU A 63 19.90 -11.32 -6.37
C LEU A 63 18.97 -11.35 -7.60
N CYS A 64 18.72 -10.19 -8.22
CA CYS A 64 17.94 -10.06 -9.44
C CYS A 64 18.67 -10.57 -10.69
N THR A 65 20.00 -10.70 -10.63
CA THR A 65 20.82 -11.23 -11.72
C THR A 65 21.00 -12.75 -11.59
N ASP A 66 21.30 -13.24 -10.38
CA ASP A 66 21.48 -14.65 -10.05
C ASP A 66 20.94 -14.90 -8.63
N PRO A 67 19.87 -15.69 -8.43
CA PRO A 67 19.22 -16.61 -9.38
C PRO A 67 18.18 -15.99 -10.32
N GLY A 68 18.02 -14.66 -10.31
CA GLY A 68 17.14 -13.94 -11.24
C GLY A 68 15.94 -13.27 -10.56
N ALA A 69 15.49 -12.12 -11.07
CA ALA A 69 14.43 -11.32 -10.46
C ALA A 69 13.11 -12.10 -10.21
N GLY A 70 12.78 -13.06 -11.07
CA GLY A 70 11.58 -13.90 -10.91
C GLY A 70 11.64 -14.88 -9.74
N SER A 71 12.82 -15.42 -9.41
CA SER A 71 12.99 -16.41 -8.33
C SER A 71 13.01 -15.76 -6.95
N ILE A 72 13.42 -14.50 -6.86
CA ILE A 72 13.42 -13.75 -5.59
C ILE A 72 12.10 -13.05 -5.29
N LEU A 73 11.19 -12.96 -6.26
CA LEU A 73 9.97 -12.17 -6.17
C LEU A 73 9.11 -12.55 -4.94
N GLN A 74 8.86 -13.84 -4.74
CA GLN A 74 8.02 -14.31 -3.63
C GLN A 74 8.72 -14.16 -2.25
N PRO A 75 9.98 -14.61 -2.06
CA PRO A 75 10.70 -14.36 -0.81
C PRO A 75 10.82 -12.86 -0.47
N LEU A 76 11.08 -12.02 -1.47
CA LEU A 76 11.16 -10.57 -1.30
C LEU A 76 9.79 -9.97 -0.91
N ALA A 77 8.70 -10.42 -1.55
CA ALA A 77 7.36 -9.99 -1.18
C ALA A 77 7.01 -10.35 0.28
N ASN A 78 7.45 -11.51 0.77
CA ASN A 78 7.28 -11.89 2.18
C ASN A 78 8.04 -10.94 3.13
N VAL A 79 9.29 -10.61 2.81
CA VAL A 79 10.10 -9.65 3.60
C VAL A 79 9.47 -8.27 3.58
N LEU A 80 9.04 -7.79 2.41
CA LEU A 80 8.36 -6.50 2.25
C LEU A 80 7.09 -6.44 3.10
N ARG A 81 6.25 -7.48 3.05
CA ARG A 81 5.05 -7.56 3.87
C ARG A 81 5.38 -7.47 5.36
N GLY A 82 6.33 -8.28 5.83
CA GLY A 82 6.73 -8.31 7.24
C GLY A 82 7.30 -6.97 7.73
N GLY A 83 8.15 -6.34 6.92
CA GLY A 83 8.71 -5.02 7.21
C GLY A 83 7.66 -3.89 7.18
N ILE A 84 6.67 -3.97 6.28
CA ILE A 84 5.56 -3.03 6.27
C ILE A 84 4.68 -3.21 7.52
N GLU A 85 4.39 -4.45 7.93
CA GLU A 85 3.60 -4.74 9.14
C GLU A 85 4.33 -4.37 10.45
N ASP A 86 5.61 -4.00 10.39
CA ASP A 86 6.38 -3.63 11.57
C ASP A 86 5.74 -2.46 12.33
N LYS A 87 5.84 -2.54 13.67
CA LYS A 87 5.33 -1.53 14.59
C LYS A 87 6.33 -0.37 14.74
N ILE A 88 7.60 -0.60 14.41
CA ILE A 88 8.66 0.40 14.48
C ILE A 88 8.73 1.14 13.14
N ALA A 89 8.44 2.44 13.17
CA ALA A 89 8.37 3.27 11.97
C ALA A 89 9.66 3.26 11.14
N GLN A 90 10.83 3.16 11.76
CA GLN A 90 12.12 3.08 11.04
C GLN A 90 12.23 1.82 10.17
N VAL A 91 11.81 0.66 10.69
CA VAL A 91 11.79 -0.58 9.91
C VAL A 91 10.81 -0.45 8.74
N PHE A 92 9.61 0.07 9.00
CA PHE A 92 8.61 0.36 7.95
C PHE A 92 9.18 1.27 6.85
N LEU A 93 9.78 2.41 7.20
CA LEU A 93 10.33 3.36 6.25
C LEU A 93 11.49 2.76 5.43
N SER A 94 12.39 2.02 6.08
CA SER A 94 13.46 1.29 5.39
C SER A 94 12.91 0.22 4.43
N THR A 95 11.78 -0.39 4.78
CA THR A 95 11.07 -1.35 3.91
C THR A 95 10.49 -0.69 2.67
N LEU A 96 9.93 0.51 2.79
CA LEU A 96 9.47 1.26 1.61
C LEU A 96 10.64 1.59 0.66
N GLY A 97 11.81 1.88 1.24
CA GLY A 97 13.04 2.05 0.46
C GLY A 97 13.50 0.79 -0.26
N LEU A 98 13.22 -0.40 0.28
CA LEU A 98 13.45 -1.70 -0.37
C LEU A 98 12.39 -1.96 -1.45
N LEU A 99 11.12 -1.62 -1.21
CA LEU A 99 10.03 -1.76 -2.18
C LEU A 99 10.29 -0.93 -3.44
N ASP A 100 10.69 0.33 -3.29
CA ASP A 100 11.06 1.20 -4.42
C ASP A 100 12.22 0.62 -5.25
N ALA A 101 13.24 0.07 -4.59
CA ALA A 101 14.34 -0.60 -5.28
C ALA A 101 13.86 -1.87 -6.02
N ALA A 102 13.00 -2.66 -5.39
CA ALA A 102 12.42 -3.86 -5.99
C ALA A 102 11.61 -3.55 -7.24
N CYS A 103 10.80 -2.49 -7.23
CA CYS A 103 10.05 -2.05 -8.40
C CYS A 103 10.97 -1.75 -9.58
N LYS A 104 12.06 -1.01 -9.37
CA LYS A 104 13.04 -0.69 -10.42
C LYS A 104 13.68 -1.94 -11.01
N GLU A 105 14.03 -2.91 -10.17
CA GLU A 105 14.59 -4.18 -10.63
C GLU A 105 13.57 -5.02 -11.41
N PHE A 106 12.30 -5.04 -10.98
CA PHE A 106 11.24 -5.76 -11.69
C PHE A 106 10.95 -5.17 -13.07
N GLU A 107 10.99 -3.84 -13.21
CA GLU A 107 10.89 -3.14 -14.49
C GLU A 107 12.10 -3.44 -15.39
N ALA A 108 13.32 -3.34 -14.85
CA ALA A 108 14.55 -3.62 -15.58
C ALA A 108 14.58 -5.07 -16.10
N ALA A 109 14.13 -6.02 -15.27
CA ALA A 109 14.00 -7.44 -15.64
C ALA A 109 12.77 -7.73 -16.50
N ARG A 110 11.90 -6.75 -16.75
CA ARG A 110 10.64 -6.88 -17.51
C ARG A 110 9.79 -8.05 -17.02
N LEU A 111 9.67 -8.18 -15.70
CA LEU A 111 8.86 -9.24 -15.12
C LEU A 111 7.41 -9.11 -15.57
N ASN A 112 6.75 -10.26 -15.68
CA ASN A 112 5.34 -10.29 -16.03
C ASN A 112 4.50 -9.58 -14.94
N THR A 113 3.81 -8.51 -15.30
CA THR A 113 2.99 -7.68 -14.41
C THR A 113 1.97 -8.48 -13.61
N HIS A 114 1.35 -9.52 -14.19
CA HIS A 114 0.39 -10.37 -13.48
C HIS A 114 1.06 -11.18 -12.37
N MET A 115 2.27 -11.70 -12.63
CA MET A 115 3.05 -12.41 -11.61
C MET A 115 3.48 -11.48 -10.47
N VAL A 116 3.99 -10.29 -10.80
CA VAL A 116 4.38 -9.27 -9.82
C VAL A 116 3.18 -8.88 -8.95
N ASN A 117 2.04 -8.55 -9.56
CA ASN A 117 0.83 -8.16 -8.85
C ASN A 117 0.31 -9.29 -7.94
N LYS A 118 0.36 -10.55 -8.38
CA LYS A 118 -0.05 -11.69 -7.55
C LYS A 118 0.79 -11.79 -6.28
N GLN A 119 2.10 -11.59 -6.38
CA GLN A 119 3.01 -11.70 -5.23
C GLN A 119 2.98 -10.46 -4.34
N LEU A 120 2.75 -9.27 -4.89
CA LEU A 120 2.67 -8.03 -4.12
C LEU A 120 1.29 -7.75 -3.50
N GLU A 121 0.22 -8.45 -3.88
CA GLU A 121 -1.13 -8.25 -3.33
C GLU A 121 -1.18 -8.27 -1.78
N PRO A 122 -0.51 -9.20 -1.06
CA PRO A 122 -0.45 -9.17 0.41
C PRO A 122 0.27 -7.92 0.95
N THR A 123 1.36 -7.52 0.29
CA THR A 123 2.16 -6.32 0.62
C THR A 123 1.34 -5.05 0.43
N ALA A 124 0.64 -4.91 -0.70
CA ALA A 124 -0.25 -3.79 -0.97
C ALA A 124 -1.41 -3.74 0.03
N THR A 125 -1.96 -4.90 0.42
CA THR A 125 -3.02 -4.98 1.43
C THR A 125 -2.57 -4.37 2.75
N VAL A 126 -1.38 -4.75 3.26
CA VAL A 126 -0.86 -4.22 4.54
C VAL A 126 -0.41 -2.76 4.43
N LEU A 127 0.06 -2.32 3.25
CA LEU A 127 0.42 -0.94 2.99
C LEU A 127 -0.83 -0.03 2.99
N VAL A 128 -1.94 -0.48 2.40
CA VAL A 128 -3.22 0.24 2.46
C VAL A 128 -3.71 0.38 3.91
N LEU A 129 -3.45 -0.59 4.80
CA LEU A 129 -3.77 -0.44 6.23
C LEU A 129 -2.98 0.69 6.90
N LYS A 130 -1.77 1.01 6.42
CA LYS A 130 -0.95 2.11 6.96
C LYS A 130 -1.51 3.49 6.64
N LEU A 131 -2.41 3.62 5.67
CA LEU A 131 -3.16 4.86 5.41
C LEU A 131 -4.06 5.27 6.60
N GLY A 132 -4.37 4.31 7.49
CA GLY A 132 -5.12 4.52 8.73
C GLY A 132 -4.28 4.89 9.95
N GLU A 133 -2.95 4.92 9.83
CA GLU A 133 -2.08 4.98 11.01
C GLU A 133 -2.16 6.33 11.72
N ASN A 134 -1.91 6.39 13.05
CA ASN A 134 -2.03 7.66 13.78
C ASN A 134 -0.84 8.59 13.53
N GLN A 135 0.35 8.03 13.28
CA GLN A 135 1.56 8.80 13.02
C GLN A 135 1.53 9.39 11.59
N PRO A 136 1.50 10.73 11.40
CA PRO A 136 1.38 11.35 10.08
C PRO A 136 2.47 10.91 9.11
N ARG A 137 3.72 10.89 9.57
CA ARG A 137 4.88 10.45 8.78
C ARG A 137 4.73 9.04 8.18
N VAL A 138 4.09 8.11 8.90
CA VAL A 138 3.85 6.75 8.40
C VAL A 138 2.75 6.75 7.34
N ARG A 139 1.69 7.55 7.54
CA ARG A 139 0.62 7.69 6.55
C ARG A 139 1.13 8.32 5.26
N GLU A 140 1.85 9.43 5.35
CA GLU A 140 2.41 10.16 4.20
C GLU A 140 3.34 9.25 3.39
N ALA A 141 4.26 8.55 4.06
CA ALA A 141 5.14 7.61 3.37
C ALA A 141 4.38 6.43 2.72
N ALA A 142 3.25 6.00 3.30
CA ALA A 142 2.38 4.99 2.68
C ALA A 142 1.65 5.52 1.43
N ILE A 143 1.21 6.78 1.45
CA ILE A 143 0.65 7.46 0.26
C ILE A 143 1.70 7.52 -0.83
N ASP A 144 2.89 8.06 -0.53
CA ASP A 144 3.99 8.20 -1.49
C ASP A 144 4.37 6.84 -2.09
N SER A 145 4.45 5.80 -1.25
CA SER A 145 4.77 4.46 -1.73
C SER A 145 3.68 3.88 -2.65
N LEU A 146 2.39 4.12 -2.39
CA LEU A 146 1.31 3.66 -3.26
C LEU A 146 1.28 4.45 -4.58
N LEU A 147 1.59 5.74 -4.55
CA LEU A 147 1.77 6.55 -5.76
C LEU A 147 2.94 5.99 -6.59
N ASN A 148 4.10 5.73 -5.97
CA ASN A 148 5.25 5.15 -6.67
C ASN A 148 4.93 3.79 -7.29
N LEU A 149 4.13 2.94 -6.61
CA LEU A 149 3.64 1.68 -7.19
C LEU A 149 2.74 1.91 -8.42
N ALA A 150 1.95 2.99 -8.44
CA ALA A 150 1.09 3.29 -9.58
C ALA A 150 1.90 3.75 -10.80
N HIS A 151 3.04 4.42 -10.57
CA HIS A 151 4.00 4.82 -11.61
C HIS A 151 4.88 3.67 -12.12
N CYS A 152 5.03 2.60 -11.33
CA CYS A 152 5.84 1.45 -11.70
C CYS A 152 5.15 0.61 -12.79
N GLU A 153 5.78 0.47 -13.97
CA GLU A 153 5.25 -0.30 -15.12
C GLU A 153 5.07 -1.79 -14.79
N ALA A 154 5.91 -2.33 -13.91
CA ALA A 154 5.80 -3.72 -13.46
C ALA A 154 4.59 -3.97 -12.54
N VAL A 155 3.93 -2.91 -12.05
CA VAL A 155 2.79 -2.97 -11.10
C VAL A 155 1.55 -2.29 -11.67
N GLY A 156 1.64 -0.97 -11.85
CA GLY A 156 0.67 -0.12 -12.55
C GLY A 156 -0.48 0.42 -11.70
N LEU A 157 -1.09 1.49 -12.22
CA LEU A 157 -2.25 2.19 -11.63
C LEU A 157 -3.42 1.25 -11.29
N ASP A 158 -3.78 0.35 -12.22
CA ASP A 158 -4.91 -0.56 -12.03
C ASP A 158 -4.75 -1.44 -10.78
N PHE A 159 -3.53 -1.88 -10.47
CA PHE A 159 -3.26 -2.65 -9.27
C PHE A 159 -3.49 -1.81 -8.02
N VAL A 160 -2.91 -0.61 -7.97
CA VAL A 160 -3.01 0.29 -6.82
C VAL A 160 -4.46 0.68 -6.55
N VAL A 161 -5.22 1.09 -7.57
CA VAL A 161 -6.64 1.47 -7.40
C VAL A 161 -7.47 0.29 -6.91
N ARG A 162 -7.25 -0.93 -7.43
CA ARG A 162 -7.95 -2.13 -6.94
C ARG A 162 -7.63 -2.41 -5.47
N SER A 163 -6.37 -2.32 -5.07
CA SER A 163 -5.96 -2.52 -3.66
C SER A 163 -6.55 -1.43 -2.76
N VAL A 164 -6.51 -0.17 -3.21
CA VAL A 164 -7.00 1.00 -2.47
C VAL A 164 -8.51 1.02 -2.39
N THR A 165 -9.28 0.46 -3.33
CA THR A 165 -10.76 0.45 -3.27
C THR A 165 -11.33 -0.81 -2.60
N LYS A 166 -10.49 -1.82 -2.36
CA LYS A 166 -10.88 -3.07 -1.68
C LYS A 166 -11.47 -2.82 -0.28
N LYS A 167 -12.47 -3.61 0.10
CA LYS A 167 -13.09 -3.51 1.43
C LYS A 167 -12.04 -3.79 2.53
N LEU A 168 -11.93 -2.88 3.50
CA LEU A 168 -11.03 -3.05 4.63
C LEU A 168 -11.63 -3.98 5.70
N PRO A 169 -10.78 -4.57 6.57
CA PRO A 169 -11.26 -5.34 7.73
C PRO A 169 -12.13 -4.50 8.66
N LYS A 170 -13.12 -5.11 9.34
CA LYS A 170 -14.04 -4.41 10.24
C LYS A 170 -13.36 -3.55 11.31
N LYS A 171 -12.18 -3.96 11.77
CA LYS A 171 -11.34 -3.22 12.74
C LYS A 171 -10.85 -1.86 12.22
N GLN A 172 -10.97 -1.60 10.92
CA GLN A 172 -10.53 -0.40 10.21
C GLN A 172 -11.71 0.38 9.59
N THR A 173 -12.95 -0.07 9.78
CA THR A 173 -14.15 0.50 9.11
C THR A 173 -15.29 0.81 10.08
N GLY A 174 -15.00 0.96 11.37
CA GLY A 174 -16.02 1.36 12.34
C GLY A 174 -16.37 2.83 12.20
N ASN A 175 -17.58 3.24 12.61
CA ASN A 175 -18.06 4.64 12.48
C ASN A 175 -17.18 5.69 13.20
N ARG A 176 -16.24 5.27 14.07
CA ARG A 176 -15.25 6.14 14.75
C ARG A 176 -13.87 6.12 14.09
N ILE A 177 -13.68 5.28 13.08
CA ILE A 177 -12.42 5.02 12.40
C ILE A 177 -12.53 5.65 11.01
N TRP A 178 -12.18 6.93 10.94
CA TRP A 178 -12.37 7.75 9.75
C TRP A 178 -11.10 7.87 8.90
N ARG A 179 -9.91 7.85 9.54
CA ARG A 179 -8.62 8.08 8.88
C ARG A 179 -8.37 7.17 7.69
N PRO A 180 -8.57 5.83 7.77
CA PRO A 180 -8.35 4.98 6.61
C PRO A 180 -9.18 5.39 5.39
N LEU A 181 -10.44 5.77 5.60
CA LEU A 181 -11.32 6.19 4.51
C LEU A 181 -10.93 7.57 3.95
N ALA A 182 -10.73 8.57 4.82
CA ALA A 182 -10.31 9.91 4.40
C ALA A 182 -9.00 9.89 3.61
N THR A 183 -7.98 9.17 4.11
CA THR A 183 -6.68 9.05 3.43
C THR A 183 -6.80 8.30 2.10
N ARG A 184 -7.68 7.30 1.98
CA ARG A 184 -7.92 6.60 0.71
C ARG A 184 -8.61 7.48 -0.32
N LEU A 185 -9.55 8.33 0.11
CA LEU A 185 -10.18 9.32 -0.78
C LEU A 185 -9.16 10.35 -1.27
N GLN A 186 -8.28 10.83 -0.39
CA GLN A 186 -7.17 11.70 -0.77
C GLN A 186 -6.24 11.02 -1.79
N LEU A 187 -5.81 9.79 -1.52
CA LEU A 187 -4.95 9.04 -2.46
C LEU A 187 -5.64 8.82 -3.82
N LEU A 188 -6.95 8.54 -3.85
CA LEU A 188 -7.69 8.42 -5.10
C LEU A 188 -7.76 9.75 -5.87
N LYS A 189 -7.84 10.88 -5.17
CA LYS A 189 -7.72 12.23 -5.78
C LYS A 189 -6.35 12.43 -6.37
N ASP A 190 -5.28 12.09 -5.64
CA ASP A 190 -3.91 12.23 -6.12
C ASP A 190 -3.66 11.35 -7.36
N LEU A 191 -4.15 10.11 -7.36
CA LEU A 191 -4.10 9.21 -8.51
C LEU A 191 -4.91 9.75 -9.71
N LEU A 192 -6.11 10.27 -9.47
CA LEU A 192 -6.93 10.88 -10.52
C LEU A 192 -6.22 12.09 -11.15
N LEU A 193 -5.63 12.97 -10.33
CA LEU A 193 -4.97 14.18 -10.82
C LEU A 193 -3.67 13.86 -11.58
N GLN A 194 -2.96 12.79 -11.21
CA GLN A 194 -1.70 12.41 -11.87
C GLN A 194 -1.93 11.60 -13.14
N PHE A 195 -2.92 10.70 -13.16
CA PHE A 195 -3.13 9.76 -14.27
C PHE A 195 -4.36 10.09 -15.12
N GLY A 196 -5.18 11.06 -14.72
CA GLY A 196 -6.45 11.39 -15.35
C GLY A 196 -7.49 10.30 -15.17
N VAL A 197 -8.52 10.35 -16.01
CA VAL A 197 -9.60 9.35 -16.04
C VAL A 197 -9.19 8.18 -16.94
N THR A 198 -9.08 7.00 -16.33
CA THR A 198 -8.71 5.75 -16.99
C THR A 198 -9.74 4.66 -16.67
N GLY A 199 -9.50 3.42 -17.11
CA GLY A 199 -10.32 2.28 -16.66
C GLY A 199 -10.31 2.11 -15.13
N ALA A 200 -9.15 2.33 -14.48
CA ALA A 200 -9.00 2.27 -13.04
C ALA A 200 -9.68 3.45 -12.32
N THR A 201 -9.37 4.67 -12.73
CA THR A 201 -9.84 5.93 -12.14
C THR A 201 -11.12 6.45 -12.80
N SER A 202 -11.94 5.55 -13.34
CA SER A 202 -13.18 5.93 -14.02
C SER A 202 -14.18 6.59 -13.07
N THR A 203 -15.09 7.40 -13.63
CA THR A 203 -16.21 7.99 -12.89
C THR A 203 -16.95 6.95 -12.08
N ASN A 204 -17.25 5.80 -12.71
CA ASN A 204 -17.94 4.71 -12.05
C ASN A 204 -17.14 4.12 -10.87
N THR A 205 -15.84 3.87 -11.04
CA THR A 205 -14.99 3.33 -9.97
C THR A 205 -14.96 4.28 -8.77
N ILE A 206 -14.69 5.56 -9.01
CA ILE A 206 -14.55 6.57 -7.96
C ILE A 206 -15.89 6.81 -7.25
N MET A 207 -16.96 7.06 -8.01
CA MET A 207 -18.27 7.36 -7.41
C MET A 207 -18.89 6.15 -6.71
N THR A 208 -18.68 4.93 -7.23
CA THR A 208 -19.10 3.69 -6.53
C THR A 208 -18.35 3.55 -5.21
N PHE A 209 -17.05 3.85 -5.18
CA PHE A 209 -16.27 3.80 -3.95
C PHE A 209 -16.77 4.80 -2.90
N ILE A 210 -17.01 6.05 -3.30
CA ILE A 210 -17.56 7.10 -2.43
C ILE A 210 -18.91 6.67 -1.85
N ASN A 211 -19.83 6.22 -2.71
CA ASN A 211 -21.19 5.86 -2.31
C ASN A 211 -21.24 4.58 -1.45
N SER A 212 -20.44 3.57 -1.78
CA SER A 212 -20.38 2.30 -1.03
C SER A 212 -19.82 2.47 0.38
N ASN A 213 -19.09 3.57 0.65
CA ASN A 213 -18.57 3.90 1.97
C ASN A 213 -19.36 5.03 2.65
N GLU A 214 -20.49 5.46 2.08
CA GLU A 214 -21.31 6.57 2.58
C GLU A 214 -20.49 7.84 2.87
N ALA A 215 -19.46 8.10 2.05
CA ALA A 215 -18.43 9.09 2.39
C ALA A 215 -18.98 10.52 2.40
N THR A 216 -19.97 10.82 1.55
CA THR A 216 -20.63 12.13 1.46
C THR A 216 -21.50 12.47 2.68
N SER A 217 -22.01 11.46 3.39
CA SER A 217 -22.86 11.58 4.59
C SER A 217 -22.18 11.08 5.86
N HIS A 218 -20.87 10.78 5.78
CA HIS A 218 -20.10 10.24 6.89
C HIS A 218 -20.10 11.18 8.11
N THR A 219 -20.03 10.63 9.32
CA THR A 219 -20.13 11.41 10.57
C THR A 219 -18.96 12.39 10.77
N PHE A 220 -17.77 12.02 10.33
CA PHE A 220 -16.55 12.83 10.39
C PHE A 220 -16.44 13.78 9.20
N GLN A 221 -16.14 15.04 9.49
CA GLN A 221 -16.03 16.10 8.48
C GLN A 221 -14.87 15.83 7.52
N GLU A 222 -13.75 15.29 8.01
CA GLU A 222 -12.56 14.99 7.21
C GLU A 222 -12.84 13.99 6.08
N VAL A 223 -13.77 13.05 6.30
CA VAL A 223 -14.19 12.11 5.25
C VAL A 223 -15.09 12.80 4.22
N ARG A 224 -16.02 13.64 4.68
CA ARG A 224 -16.92 14.38 3.79
C ARG A 224 -16.17 15.37 2.92
N ASP A 225 -15.21 16.09 3.51
CA ASP A 225 -14.35 17.03 2.81
C ASP A 225 -13.49 16.32 1.76
N ALA A 226 -12.86 15.19 2.12
CA ALA A 226 -12.07 14.39 1.16
C ALA A 226 -12.93 13.82 0.02
N ALA A 227 -14.16 13.38 0.31
CA ALA A 227 -15.11 12.91 -0.70
C ALA A 227 -15.52 14.04 -1.64
N ARG A 228 -15.82 15.23 -1.10
CA ARG A 228 -16.16 16.41 -1.89
C ARG A 228 -15.01 16.81 -2.80
N GLU A 229 -13.81 16.93 -2.26
CA GLU A 229 -12.62 17.31 -3.04
C GLU A 229 -12.31 16.33 -4.18
N LEU A 230 -12.43 15.02 -3.95
CA LEU A 230 -12.28 14.00 -4.99
C LEU A 230 -13.37 14.13 -6.06
N THR A 231 -14.62 14.33 -5.65
CA THR A 231 -15.74 14.49 -6.59
C THR A 231 -15.61 15.76 -7.42
N VAL A 232 -15.17 16.88 -6.82
CA VAL A 232 -14.91 18.14 -7.53
C VAL A 232 -13.78 17.97 -8.54
N ALA A 233 -12.68 17.34 -8.14
CA ALA A 233 -11.57 17.04 -9.07
C ALA A 233 -12.03 16.15 -10.25
N LEU A 234 -12.91 15.19 -9.99
CA LEU A 234 -13.51 14.36 -11.03
C LEU A 234 -14.43 15.17 -11.94
N HIS A 235 -15.31 16.00 -11.38
CA HIS A 235 -16.21 16.89 -12.13
C HIS A 235 -15.43 17.84 -13.04
N GLN A 236 -14.30 18.40 -12.60
CA GLN A 236 -13.46 19.25 -13.45
C GLN A 236 -12.94 18.52 -14.70
N ILE A 237 -12.87 17.19 -14.68
CA ILE A 237 -12.37 16.38 -15.80
C ILE A 237 -13.52 15.85 -16.67
N VAL A 238 -14.61 15.38 -16.07
CA VAL A 238 -15.72 14.69 -16.79
C VAL A 238 -17.02 15.49 -16.86
N GLY A 239 -17.10 16.63 -16.19
CA GLY A 239 -18.31 17.46 -16.10
C GLY A 239 -19.50 16.70 -15.53
N ALA A 240 -20.64 16.79 -16.22
CA ALA A 240 -21.93 16.30 -15.76
C ALA A 240 -22.02 14.76 -15.56
N ASP A 241 -21.02 13.99 -15.95
CA ASP A 241 -21.01 12.53 -15.78
C ASP A 241 -21.02 12.10 -14.30
N VAL A 242 -20.64 12.98 -13.37
CA VAL A 242 -20.73 12.70 -11.92
C VAL A 242 -22.16 12.86 -11.37
N GLU A 243 -23.02 13.59 -12.07
CA GLU A 243 -24.30 14.07 -11.52
C GLU A 243 -25.29 12.97 -11.12
N PRO A 244 -25.44 11.88 -11.90
CA PRO A 244 -26.33 10.77 -11.53
C PRO A 244 -25.97 10.14 -10.19
N TYR A 245 -24.70 10.17 -9.80
CA TYR A 245 -24.24 9.59 -8.53
C TYR A 245 -24.54 10.48 -7.32
N LEU A 246 -24.89 11.75 -7.54
CA LEU A 246 -25.19 12.74 -6.53
C LEU A 246 -26.69 13.00 -6.35
N GLU A 247 -27.55 12.47 -7.23
CA GLU A 247 -29.01 12.55 -7.11
C GLU A 247 -29.55 12.03 -5.76
N PRO A 248 -29.02 10.95 -5.15
CA PRO A 248 -29.52 10.45 -3.88
C PRO A 248 -29.19 11.34 -2.66
N LEU A 249 -28.37 12.38 -2.83
CA LEU A 249 -27.99 13.27 -1.74
C LEU A 249 -29.17 14.13 -1.29
N ARG A 250 -29.14 14.54 -0.02
CA ARG A 250 -30.13 15.49 0.51
C ARG A 250 -29.92 16.85 -0.15
N LEU A 251 -31.00 17.61 -0.35
CA LEU A 251 -30.98 18.92 -1.01
C LEU A 251 -29.83 19.83 -0.55
N LYS A 252 -29.66 20.00 0.76
CA LYS A 252 -28.58 20.83 1.30
C LYS A 252 -27.18 20.33 0.92
N GLN A 253 -26.96 19.02 0.95
CA GLN A 253 -25.67 18.44 0.54
C GLN A 253 -25.48 18.66 -0.96
N ARG A 254 -26.54 18.49 -1.75
CA ARG A 254 -26.49 18.72 -3.19
C ARG A 254 -26.09 20.16 -3.52
N GLU A 255 -26.70 21.15 -2.86
CA GLU A 255 -26.36 22.56 -3.00
C GLU A 255 -24.88 22.84 -2.66
N GLU A 256 -24.31 22.16 -1.65
CA GLU A 256 -22.88 22.28 -1.29
C GLU A 256 -21.96 21.76 -2.42
N TYR A 257 -22.35 20.71 -3.14
CA TYR A 257 -21.59 20.22 -4.30
C TYR A 257 -21.76 21.13 -5.52
N ASP A 258 -22.99 21.57 -5.81
CA ASP A 258 -23.27 22.47 -6.94
C ASP A 258 -22.49 23.79 -6.77
N GLN A 259 -22.41 24.33 -5.55
CA GLN A 259 -21.58 25.48 -5.23
C GLN A 259 -20.09 25.18 -5.42
N ALA A 260 -19.61 24.05 -4.91
CA ALA A 260 -18.19 23.66 -5.05
C ALA A 260 -17.80 23.44 -6.52
N PHE A 261 -18.70 22.96 -7.37
CA PHE A 261 -18.47 22.85 -8.81
C PHE A 261 -18.41 24.21 -9.51
N ALA A 262 -19.17 25.21 -9.04
CA ALA A 262 -19.14 26.55 -9.60
C ALA A 262 -17.89 27.36 -9.19
N GLU A 263 -17.28 27.04 -8.05
CA GLU A 263 -16.10 27.72 -7.51
C GLU A 263 -14.76 27.14 -8.01
N ALA A 264 -14.77 25.93 -8.56
CA ALA A 264 -13.59 25.15 -8.94
C ALA A 264 -13.19 25.34 -10.41
#